data_AF-A0A971NPK2-F1
#
_entry.id   AF-A0A971NPK2-F1
#
_cell.length_a   1.000
_cell.length_b   1.000
_cell.length_c   1.000
_cell.angle_alpha   90.00
_cell.angle_beta   90.00
_cell.angle_gamma   90.00
#
_symmetry.space_group_name_H-M   'P 1'
#
loop_
_entity.id
_entity.type
_entity.pdbx_description
1 polymer ?
#
loop_
_entity_poly.entity_id
_entity_poly.type
_entity_poly.pdbx_seq_one_letter_code
_entity_poly.pdbx_strand_id
1 'polypeptide(L)'
;MEVTAYCSCGKCCGWERGSWKRLKLDVWNKYISYGPMEGKPYTGRTSSGTRPQEPRPGLFSADSIARPWMIPVRTVFFPWLMFPREGTIAADTRHYPFGTRMHIPGYGWGVVEDRGSAIKGPKRIDLFFDSHGQALRWGRKKVKVQIER
;
A
#
# COMPACT_ATOMS: atom_id res chain seq x y z
N MET A 1 -4.02 3.30 17.48
CA MET A 1 -3.51 4.25 16.47
C MET A 1 -4.64 4.58 15.53
N GLU A 2 -4.64 5.80 14.98
CA GLU A 2 -5.48 6.15 13.84
C GLU A 2 -4.87 5.57 12.57
N VAL A 3 -5.66 4.80 11.84
CA VAL A 3 -5.25 4.07 10.66
C VAL A 3 -6.15 4.49 9.52
N THR A 4 -5.53 5.05 8.48
CA THR A 4 -6.18 5.38 7.22
C THR A 4 -5.78 4.37 6.13
N ALA A 5 -6.35 4.53 4.95
CA ALA A 5 -5.96 3.75 3.78
C ALA A 5 -5.75 4.64 2.55
N TYR A 6 -4.85 4.21 1.67
CA TYR A 6 -4.56 4.84 0.38
C TYR A 6 -4.35 3.80 -0.72
N CYS A 7 -4.39 4.26 -1.98
CA CYS A 7 -4.09 3.45 -3.17
C CYS A 7 -3.13 4.16 -4.11
N SER A 8 -2.61 3.42 -5.10
CA SER A 8 -1.77 3.93 -6.20
C SER A 8 -2.52 4.83 -7.22
N CYS A 9 -3.77 5.16 -6.93
CA CYS A 9 -4.67 5.98 -7.73
C CYS A 9 -4.26 7.46 -7.71
N GLY A 10 -4.60 8.22 -8.77
CA GLY A 10 -4.23 9.64 -8.88
C GLY A 10 -4.79 10.52 -7.76
N LYS A 11 -5.98 10.19 -7.23
CA LYS A 11 -6.61 10.92 -6.12
C LYS A 11 -5.87 10.78 -4.79
N CYS A 12 -5.35 9.59 -4.48
CA CYS A 12 -4.64 9.36 -3.22
C CYS A 12 -3.16 9.74 -3.32
N CYS A 13 -2.53 9.50 -4.47
CA CYS A 13 -1.10 9.74 -4.67
C CYS A 13 -0.76 11.08 -5.34
N GLY A 14 -1.75 11.89 -5.73
CA GLY A 14 -1.52 13.21 -6.31
C GLY A 14 -0.79 13.15 -7.65
N TRP A 15 -1.29 12.35 -8.60
CA TRP A 15 -0.77 12.31 -9.96
C TRP A 15 -1.89 12.40 -11.00
N GLU A 16 -1.58 12.98 -12.15
CA GLU A 16 -2.46 13.09 -13.30
C GLU A 16 -1.82 12.53 -14.58
N ARG A 17 -2.63 12.22 -15.59
CA ARG A 17 -2.14 11.81 -16.92
C ARG A 17 -1.99 13.04 -17.80
N GLY A 18 -0.92 13.05 -18.57
CA GLY A 18 -0.60 14.14 -19.48
C GLY A 18 -0.05 15.36 -18.79
N SER A 19 0.71 16.13 -19.55
CA SER A 19 1.29 17.40 -19.10
C SER A 19 0.67 18.54 -19.90
N TRP A 20 0.33 19.63 -19.22
CA TRP A 20 -0.12 20.87 -19.87
C TRP A 20 0.92 21.46 -20.84
N LYS A 21 2.21 21.10 -20.69
CA LYS A 21 3.25 21.44 -21.67
C LYS A 21 3.00 20.84 -23.07
N ARG A 22 2.21 19.76 -23.15
CA ARG A 22 1.80 19.10 -24.40
C ARG A 22 0.27 19.11 -24.56
N LEU A 23 -0.41 20.12 -24.01
CA LEU A 23 -1.88 20.24 -24.06
C LEU A 23 -2.62 18.98 -23.55
N LYS A 24 -2.02 18.22 -22.62
CA LYS A 24 -2.52 16.92 -22.13
C LYS A 24 -2.76 15.83 -23.19
N LEU A 25 -2.16 15.95 -24.38
CA LEU A 25 -2.25 14.91 -25.42
C LEU A 25 -1.49 13.62 -25.06
N ASP A 26 -0.62 13.66 -24.05
CA ASP A 26 0.12 12.50 -23.55
C ASP A 26 -0.70 11.71 -22.51
N VAL A 27 -1.58 10.82 -22.96
CA VAL A 27 -2.44 10.01 -22.07
C VAL A 27 -1.73 8.82 -21.41
N TRP A 28 -0.50 8.51 -21.82
CA TRP A 28 0.23 7.32 -21.39
C TRP A 28 1.04 7.58 -20.12
N ASN A 29 1.67 8.75 -20.04
CA ASN A 29 2.56 9.11 -18.94
C ASN A 29 1.82 9.74 -17.75
N LYS A 30 2.31 9.45 -16.55
CA LYS A 30 1.82 10.00 -15.29
C LYS A 30 2.77 11.07 -14.76
N TYR A 31 2.22 12.17 -14.27
CA TYR A 31 2.96 13.29 -13.71
C TYR A 31 2.42 13.67 -12.34
N ILE A 32 3.30 14.16 -11.46
CA ILE A 32 2.91 14.65 -10.13
C ILE A 32 2.08 15.93 -10.29
N SER A 33 0.91 15.98 -9.65
CA SER A 33 -0.06 17.07 -9.82
C SER A 33 0.15 18.26 -8.89
N TYR A 34 0.82 18.08 -7.74
CA TYR A 34 1.07 19.16 -6.79
C TYR A 34 2.31 18.91 -5.93
N GLY A 35 2.84 19.98 -5.36
CA GLY A 35 3.94 19.94 -4.39
C GLY A 35 5.33 20.20 -5.02
N PRO A 36 6.42 19.98 -4.28
CA PRO A 36 7.76 20.39 -4.70
C PRO A 36 8.28 19.74 -5.99
N MET A 37 7.66 18.61 -6.40
CA MET A 37 8.03 17.83 -7.58
C MET A 37 6.96 17.88 -8.68
N GLU A 38 6.06 18.85 -8.63
CA GLU A 38 5.00 19.04 -9.63
C GLU A 38 5.54 19.01 -11.07
N GLY A 39 4.82 18.32 -11.96
CA GLY A 39 5.18 18.16 -13.37
C GLY A 39 6.29 17.15 -13.66
N LYS A 40 6.95 16.57 -12.65
CA LYS A 40 7.90 15.45 -12.85
C LYS A 40 7.16 14.12 -13.08
N PRO A 41 7.77 13.15 -13.80
CA PRO A 41 7.18 11.83 -13.98
C PRO A 41 6.91 11.13 -12.64
N TYR A 42 5.73 10.52 -12.51
CA TYR A 42 5.33 9.78 -11.32
C TYR A 42 5.70 8.29 -11.44
N THR A 43 6.50 7.78 -10.51
CA THR A 43 7.03 6.41 -10.54
C THR A 43 6.14 5.38 -9.84
N GLY A 44 5.31 5.80 -8.88
CA GLY A 44 4.51 4.89 -8.06
C GLY A 44 5.30 4.05 -7.06
N ARG A 45 6.57 4.40 -6.79
CA ARG A 45 7.40 3.74 -5.78
C ARG A 45 7.18 4.38 -4.41
N THR A 46 7.38 3.59 -3.37
CA THR A 46 7.40 4.03 -1.98
C THR A 46 8.62 4.91 -1.70
N SER A 47 8.63 5.58 -0.55
CA SER A 47 9.81 6.32 -0.08
C SER A 47 11.05 5.45 0.15
N SER A 48 10.91 4.15 0.40
CA SER A 48 12.02 3.19 0.46
C SER A 48 12.49 2.73 -0.93
N GLY A 49 11.76 3.06 -1.99
CA GLY A 49 12.05 2.67 -3.37
C GLY A 49 11.41 1.36 -3.82
N THR A 50 10.62 0.71 -2.95
CA THR A 50 9.89 -0.52 -3.27
C THR A 50 8.58 -0.23 -4.01
N ARG A 51 7.95 -1.27 -4.58
CA ARG A 51 6.58 -1.16 -5.13
C ARG A 51 5.60 -1.45 -4.00
N PRO A 52 4.64 -0.55 -3.73
CA PRO A 52 3.69 -0.78 -2.67
C PRO A 52 2.81 -1.98 -3.00
N GLN A 53 2.45 -2.76 -1.99
CA GLN A 53 1.66 -3.98 -2.15
C GLN A 53 0.71 -4.22 -0.97
N GLU A 54 -0.43 -4.83 -1.24
CA GLU A 54 -1.39 -5.27 -0.23
C GLU A 54 -0.93 -6.60 0.42
N PRO A 55 -1.19 -6.83 1.72
CA PRO A 55 -0.84 -8.09 2.37
C PRO A 55 -1.60 -9.24 1.72
N ARG A 56 -0.91 -10.36 1.54
CA ARG A 56 -1.52 -11.58 1.03
C ARG A 56 -1.29 -12.73 2.00
N PRO A 57 -2.36 -13.43 2.39
CA PRO A 57 -2.21 -14.59 3.26
C PRO A 57 -1.55 -15.74 2.49
N GLY A 58 -0.81 -16.59 3.20
CA GLY A 58 -0.19 -17.77 2.63
C GLY A 58 -1.17 -18.92 2.40
N LEU A 59 -0.63 -20.09 2.03
CA LEU A 59 -1.42 -21.29 1.70
C LEU A 59 -2.35 -21.74 2.83
N PHE A 60 -1.94 -21.63 4.09
CA PHE A 60 -2.77 -22.00 5.23
C PHE A 60 -3.52 -20.79 5.77
N SER A 61 -4.53 -20.37 5.02
CA SER A 61 -5.38 -19.24 5.38
C SER A 61 -6.84 -19.52 5.11
N ALA A 62 -7.72 -18.65 5.64
CA ALA A 62 -9.16 -18.74 5.43
C ALA A 62 -9.53 -18.81 3.93
N ASP A 63 -8.75 -18.17 3.06
CA ASP A 63 -8.96 -18.19 1.60
C ASP A 63 -8.79 -19.60 1.01
N SER A 64 -7.80 -20.36 1.47
CA SER A 64 -7.59 -21.74 1.02
C SER A 64 -8.63 -22.71 1.57
N ILE A 65 -9.20 -22.44 2.75
CA ILE A 65 -10.34 -23.20 3.28
C ILE A 65 -11.60 -22.91 2.45
N ALA A 66 -11.82 -21.66 2.06
CA ALA A 66 -12.97 -21.27 1.25
C ALA A 66 -12.91 -21.80 -0.19
N ARG A 67 -11.70 -22.03 -0.73
CA ARG A 67 -11.48 -22.45 -2.13
C ARG A 67 -10.49 -23.63 -2.22
N PRO A 68 -10.83 -24.80 -1.65
CA PRO A 68 -9.90 -25.93 -1.57
C PRO A 68 -9.49 -26.47 -2.95
N TRP A 69 -10.33 -26.33 -3.98
CA TRP A 69 -10.01 -26.74 -5.36
C TRP A 69 -8.86 -25.94 -5.99
N MET A 70 -8.51 -24.76 -5.43
CA MET A 70 -7.37 -23.97 -5.90
C MET A 70 -6.03 -24.48 -5.34
N ILE A 71 -6.04 -25.39 -4.36
CA ILE A 71 -4.81 -25.87 -3.71
C ILE A 71 -3.88 -26.55 -4.72
N PRO A 72 -4.30 -27.52 -5.55
CA PRO A 72 -3.42 -28.13 -6.55
C PRO A 72 -2.87 -27.11 -7.57
N VAL A 73 -3.67 -26.12 -7.94
CA VAL A 73 -3.25 -25.06 -8.88
C VAL A 73 -2.19 -24.17 -8.25
N ARG A 74 -2.40 -23.75 -7.00
CA ARG A 74 -1.45 -22.92 -6.24
C ARG A 74 -0.14 -23.66 -5.97
N THR A 75 -0.18 -24.95 -5.66
CA THR A 75 1.02 -25.72 -5.33
C THR A 75 1.83 -26.10 -6.57
N VAL A 76 1.18 -26.47 -7.67
CA VAL A 76 1.87 -26.96 -8.87
C VAL A 76 2.30 -25.82 -9.80
N PHE A 77 1.44 -24.85 -10.07
CA PHE A 77 1.71 -23.81 -11.07
C PHE A 77 2.23 -22.49 -10.48
N PHE A 78 1.96 -22.24 -9.21
CA PHE A 78 2.27 -20.96 -8.56
C PHE A 78 2.88 -21.12 -7.16
N PRO A 79 3.98 -21.88 -6.99
CA PRO A 79 4.51 -22.24 -5.67
C PRO A 79 4.89 -21.03 -4.79
N TRP A 80 5.17 -19.87 -5.41
CA TRP A 80 5.42 -18.63 -4.67
C TRP A 80 4.20 -18.05 -3.94
N LEU A 81 2.96 -18.46 -4.30
CA LEU A 81 1.74 -18.09 -3.57
C LEU A 81 1.60 -18.81 -2.24
N MET A 82 2.49 -19.77 -1.93
CA MET A 82 2.46 -20.44 -0.64
C MET A 82 2.91 -19.54 0.51
N PHE A 83 3.81 -18.59 0.22
CA PHE A 83 4.38 -17.74 1.24
C PHE A 83 3.52 -16.49 1.45
N PRO A 84 3.22 -16.13 2.71
CA PRO A 84 2.54 -14.88 3.00
C PRO A 84 3.41 -13.71 2.54
N ARG A 85 2.75 -12.63 2.10
CA ARG A 85 3.43 -11.39 1.73
C ARG A 85 2.89 -10.27 2.60
N GLU A 86 3.81 -9.47 3.11
CA GLU A 86 3.47 -8.35 3.99
C GLU A 86 3.05 -7.14 3.17
N GLY A 87 2.11 -6.39 3.72
CA GLY A 87 1.61 -5.15 3.13
C GLY A 87 2.57 -3.98 3.32
N THR A 88 2.44 -2.98 2.47
CA THR A 88 3.15 -1.72 2.63
C THR A 88 2.40 -0.81 3.59
N ILE A 89 3.14 -0.17 4.50
CA ILE A 89 2.63 0.81 5.47
C ILE A 89 3.38 2.14 5.27
N ALA A 90 2.63 3.23 5.25
CA ALA A 90 3.15 4.58 5.35
C ALA A 90 3.08 5.08 6.80
N ALA A 91 4.21 5.53 7.34
CA ALA A 91 4.30 6.04 8.71
C ALA A 91 5.32 7.18 8.83
N ASP A 92 5.36 7.82 10.01
CA ASP A 92 6.40 8.80 10.33
C ASP A 92 7.69 8.09 10.75
N THR A 93 8.72 8.14 9.88
CA THR A 93 9.98 7.44 10.13
C THR A 93 10.80 7.95 11.31
N ARG A 94 10.44 9.10 11.88
CA ARG A 94 11.04 9.56 13.15
C ARG A 94 10.61 8.70 14.34
N HIS A 95 9.46 8.04 14.24
CA HIS A 95 8.93 7.14 15.27
C HIS A 95 9.00 5.67 14.86
N TYR A 96 8.82 5.38 13.56
CA TYR A 96 8.81 4.03 13.02
C TYR A 96 9.76 3.96 11.82
N PRO A 97 11.04 3.60 12.03
CA PRO A 97 12.02 3.48 10.95
C PRO A 97 11.53 2.53 9.85
N PHE A 98 12.07 2.69 8.63
CA PHE A 98 11.78 1.74 7.55
C PHE A 98 12.15 0.32 7.98
N GLY A 99 11.32 -0.65 7.60
CA GLY A 99 11.46 -2.04 8.05
C GLY A 99 10.70 -2.39 9.33
N THR A 100 10.14 -1.40 10.05
CA THR A 100 9.28 -1.68 11.22
C THR A 100 8.10 -2.54 10.79
N ARG A 101 7.95 -3.72 11.40
CA ARG A 101 6.85 -4.66 11.15
C ARG A 101 5.69 -4.37 12.10
N MET A 102 4.48 -4.39 11.56
CA MET A 102 3.25 -4.12 12.31
C MET A 102 2.15 -5.08 11.90
N HIS A 103 1.38 -5.55 12.87
CA HIS A 103 0.14 -6.29 12.64
C HIS A 103 -1.06 -5.39 12.89
N ILE A 104 -1.91 -5.25 11.87
CA ILE A 104 -3.12 -4.43 11.90
C ILE A 104 -4.35 -5.33 11.77
N PRO A 105 -5.22 -5.39 12.79
CA PRO A 105 -6.44 -6.19 12.74
C PRO A 105 -7.31 -5.83 11.52
N GLY A 106 -7.65 -6.84 10.72
CA GLY A 106 -8.46 -6.70 9.50
C GLY A 106 -7.67 -6.34 8.23
N TYR A 107 -6.37 -6.07 8.33
CA TYR A 107 -5.48 -5.87 7.18
C TYR A 107 -4.43 -6.99 7.13
N GLY A 108 -3.81 -7.31 8.26
CA GLY A 108 -2.76 -8.32 8.36
C GLY A 108 -1.40 -7.71 8.73
N TRP A 109 -0.33 -8.43 8.41
CA TRP A 109 1.04 -8.00 8.63
C TRP A 109 1.50 -7.02 7.53
N GLY A 110 2.20 -5.97 7.94
CA GLY A 110 2.80 -5.02 7.02
C GLY A 110 4.10 -4.42 7.55
N VAL A 111 4.84 -3.79 6.64
CA VAL A 111 6.15 -3.18 6.86
C VAL A 111 6.07 -1.70 6.55
N VAL A 112 6.71 -0.89 7.39
CA VAL A 112 6.91 0.53 7.08
C VAL A 112 7.92 0.66 5.94
N GLU A 113 7.43 1.04 4.76
CA GLU A 113 8.24 1.25 3.56
C GLU A 113 7.98 2.64 2.95
N ASP A 114 6.93 3.33 3.38
CA ASP A 114 6.53 4.59 2.79
C ASP A 114 6.33 5.70 3.83
N ARG A 115 6.27 6.94 3.36
CA ARG A 115 6.08 8.14 4.18
C ARG A 115 5.13 9.10 3.49
N GLY A 116 4.11 9.51 4.23
CA GLY A 116 3.20 10.58 3.80
C GLY A 116 3.59 11.93 4.41
N SER A 117 3.40 13.01 3.66
CA SER A 117 3.47 14.37 4.20
C SER A 117 2.36 14.62 5.25
N ALA A 118 1.19 14.01 5.06
CA ALA A 118 0.05 14.09 5.99
C ALA A 118 0.12 13.08 7.16
N ILE A 119 1.00 12.08 7.09
CA ILE A 119 1.13 11.01 8.09
C ILE A 119 2.27 11.37 9.04
N LYS A 120 1.92 11.97 10.17
CA LYS A 120 2.88 12.53 11.15
C LYS A 120 2.54 12.09 12.58
N GLY A 121 3.60 11.91 13.37
CA GLY A 121 3.52 11.52 14.77
C GLY A 121 3.34 10.01 14.98
N PRO A 122 3.35 9.56 16.26
CA PRO A 122 3.37 8.13 16.59
C PRO A 122 1.99 7.46 16.55
N LYS A 123 0.90 8.24 16.47
CA LYS A 123 -0.47 7.70 16.55
C LYS A 123 -1.16 7.60 15.21
N ARG A 124 -0.47 7.83 14.08
CA ARG A 124 -1.08 7.84 12.74
C ARG A 124 -0.25 7.03 11.75
N ILE A 125 -0.89 6.12 11.04
CA ILE A 125 -0.32 5.32 9.96
C ILE A 125 -1.33 5.21 8.81
N ASP A 126 -0.85 4.88 7.62
CA ASP A 126 -1.67 4.74 6.42
C ASP A 126 -1.35 3.43 5.71
N LEU A 127 -2.39 2.67 5.35
CA LEU A 127 -2.26 1.33 4.77
C LEU A 127 -2.45 1.37 3.26
N PHE A 128 -1.60 0.65 2.53
CA PHE A 128 -1.73 0.55 1.10
C PHE A 128 -2.76 -0.53 0.69
N PHE A 129 -3.63 -0.20 -0.25
CA PHE A 129 -4.55 -1.15 -0.88
C PHE A 129 -4.39 -1.13 -2.39
N ASP A 130 -4.58 -2.29 -3.03
CA ASP A 130 -4.44 -2.42 -4.49
C ASP A 130 -5.53 -1.62 -5.25
N SER A 131 -6.66 -1.31 -4.61
CA SER A 131 -7.78 -0.59 -5.23
C SER A 131 -8.33 0.56 -4.38
N HIS A 132 -8.81 1.61 -5.06
CA HIS A 132 -9.47 2.74 -4.39
C HIS A 132 -10.73 2.36 -3.63
N GLY A 133 -11.54 1.46 -4.18
CA GLY A 133 -12.74 0.97 -3.49
C GLY A 133 -12.41 0.26 -2.18
N GLN A 134 -11.33 -0.51 -2.13
CA GLN A 134 -10.86 -1.15 -0.89
C GLN A 134 -10.39 -0.12 0.14
N ALA A 135 -9.59 0.87 -0.28
CA ALA A 135 -9.15 1.94 0.62
C ALA A 135 -10.33 2.74 1.20
N LEU A 136 -11.35 3.04 0.38
CA LEU A 136 -12.56 3.72 0.85
C LEU A 136 -13.37 2.87 1.83
N ARG A 137 -13.51 1.56 1.56
CA ARG A 137 -14.19 0.63 2.49
C ARG A 137 -13.46 0.49 3.81
N TRP A 138 -12.12 0.53 3.80
CA TRP A 138 -11.34 0.56 5.03
C TRP A 138 -11.62 1.82 5.85
N GLY A 139 -11.61 2.98 5.19
CA GLY A 139 -11.91 4.27 5.79
C GLY A 139 -10.87 4.75 6.80
N ARG A 140 -11.28 5.63 7.71
CA ARG A 140 -10.46 6.12 8.82
C ARG A 140 -11.00 5.55 10.13
N LYS A 141 -10.17 4.80 10.85
CA LYS A 141 -10.59 4.19 12.13
C LYS A 141 -9.44 4.10 13.11
N LYS A 142 -9.79 3.98 14.40
CA LYS A 142 -8.82 3.73 15.46
C LYS A 142 -8.77 2.23 15.72
N VAL A 143 -7.59 1.64 15.56
CA VAL A 143 -7.35 0.20 15.83
C VAL A 143 -6.12 0.01 16.72
N LYS A 144 -6.09 -1.12 17.42
CA LYS A 144 -4.95 -1.54 18.24
C LYS A 144 -3.93 -2.22 17.34
N VAL A 145 -2.87 -1.49 16.98
CA VAL A 145 -1.76 -1.98 16.16
C VAL A 145 -0.75 -2.66 17.07
N GLN A 146 -0.32 -3.86 16.70
CA GLN A 146 0.78 -4.55 17.34
C GLN A 146 2.05 -4.24 16.55
N ILE A 147 3.10 -3.79 17.23
CA ILE A 147 4.38 -3.45 16.61
C ILE A 147 5.37 -4.52 17.02
N GLU A 148 6.01 -5.14 16.04
CA GLU A 148 7.12 -6.05 16.28
C GLU A 148 8.39 -5.21 16.42
N ARG A 149 9.09 -5.38 17.55
CA ARG A 149 10.31 -4.65 17.90
C ARG A 149 11.52 -5.56 17.73
#